data_AF-A0A969WZL3-F1
#
_entry.id   AF-A0A969WZL3-F1
#
_cell.length_a   1.000
_cell.length_b   1.000
_cell.length_c   1.000
_cell.angle_alpha   90.00
_cell.angle_beta   90.00
_cell.angle_gamma   90.00
#
_symmetry.space_group_name_H-M   'P 1'
#
loop_
_entity.id
_entity.type
_entity.pdbx_description
1 polymer ?
#
loop_
_entity_poly.entity_id
_entity_poly.type
_entity_poly.pdbx_seq_one_letter_code
_entity_poly.pdbx_strand_id
1 'polypeptide(L)'
;KTLIAKGVIAKTALYHQHYLNDELFKVVYVCSNQSIAAQNLRKLKINDSDRVDNVSDTRLSMQHLRIFEDERTAKECKNYIQLIPLTPSTSFNITSGGGSVRERALIFAVLSRYPGLKECVNGLEMLMEDYATQSWKSWAKNHYEERVAECDKDSNYMQTVLARVDDYFKNDAKLLNQTIEICRRTENSNQRQEDAYNVIYRLRQMMAEISVELMDPDLVIMDEFQRFPELIKTDLNDETGIIARRFFNAPKRDNKKVKILLLSATPYKLYSTLEEINENRTDEHYQDFTQLMNFLFESDLTAKATFSKAWSNYSISLSEISISDITILHARKTEAENALYQGICRTERLSIEGADKLVDIQAAKSSLSISEKDVTSYIAAYNLLRSIGLNEHVPVDYIKSAPYIFSFMQHYKLKTKTYDYFRRNSDKLQAARKPELWINENLIAQYEKLPDTNARIKRLKDEALMPGAERLIWVPPSRPYYEAGGPFTRMKDFSKVLVFSAWEMVPRAIATLVSYEAERRTVGELIKKSPNPEKENRSYFPGIKKVRFPAPRLKFSIRDGKPANMALMTLLYPSVTLAEAYNPIEAMNSGMKRRRIESEIRCKLAAKLDLIKHNPKGNEDERWYSLAPVLLDFDKD
;
A
#
# COMPACT_ATOMS: atom_id res chain seq x y z
N LYS A 1 6.94 -10.27 -9.40
CA LYS A 1 7.61 -8.96 -9.49
C LYS A 1 8.95 -8.95 -8.75
N THR A 2 8.99 -8.96 -7.41
CA THR A 2 10.25 -8.88 -6.63
C THR A 2 11.28 -9.98 -6.95
N LEU A 3 10.84 -11.22 -7.22
CA LEU A 3 11.75 -12.29 -7.65
C LEU A 3 12.37 -12.05 -9.03
N ILE A 4 11.60 -11.50 -9.97
CA ILE A 4 12.11 -11.12 -11.30
C ILE A 4 13.13 -10.00 -11.15
N ALA A 5 12.80 -8.97 -10.36
CA ALA A 5 13.71 -7.88 -10.05
C ALA A 5 15.03 -8.37 -9.43
N LYS A 6 14.97 -9.28 -8.44
CA LYS A 6 16.16 -9.92 -7.86
C LYS A 6 17.00 -10.65 -8.92
N GLY A 7 16.36 -11.38 -9.83
CA GLY A 7 17.03 -12.06 -10.94
C GLY A 7 17.71 -11.08 -11.91
N VAL A 8 17.05 -9.96 -12.23
CA VAL A 8 17.64 -8.90 -13.06
C VAL A 8 18.85 -8.29 -12.38
N ILE A 9 18.73 -7.88 -11.10
CA ILE A 9 19.85 -7.35 -10.30
C ILE A 9 21.04 -8.32 -10.35
N ALA A 10 20.82 -9.62 -10.12
CA ALA A 10 21.89 -10.60 -10.08
C ALA A 10 22.61 -10.71 -11.43
N LYS A 11 21.86 -10.77 -12.53
CA LYS A 11 22.44 -10.88 -13.87
C LYS A 11 23.16 -9.61 -14.31
N THR A 12 22.61 -8.44 -14.00
CA THR A 12 23.26 -7.16 -14.32
C THR A 12 24.49 -6.93 -13.45
N ALA A 13 24.42 -7.24 -12.15
CA ALA A 13 25.57 -7.13 -11.25
C ALA A 13 26.74 -8.01 -11.74
N LEU A 14 26.48 -9.27 -12.10
CA LEU A 14 27.49 -10.16 -12.67
C LEU A 14 28.10 -9.60 -13.97
N TYR A 15 27.27 -8.98 -14.82
CA TYR A 15 27.76 -8.35 -16.04
C TYR A 15 28.70 -7.17 -15.74
N HIS A 16 28.31 -6.29 -14.82
CA HIS A 16 29.15 -5.17 -14.39
C HIS A 16 30.45 -5.64 -13.74
N GLN A 17 30.39 -6.71 -12.94
CA GLN A 17 31.56 -7.24 -12.23
C GLN A 17 32.57 -7.88 -13.19
N HIS A 18 32.10 -8.74 -14.10
CA HIS A 18 32.99 -9.54 -14.94
C HIS A 18 33.40 -8.87 -16.25
N TYR A 19 32.57 -7.99 -16.82
CA TYR A 19 32.81 -7.40 -18.14
C TYR A 19 33.17 -5.92 -18.08
N LEU A 20 32.59 -5.15 -17.16
CA LEU A 20 32.90 -3.72 -16.99
C LEU A 20 33.96 -3.47 -15.92
N ASN A 21 34.25 -4.47 -15.08
CA ASN A 21 35.21 -4.40 -13.98
C ASN A 21 34.88 -3.26 -13.00
N ASP A 22 33.58 -3.03 -12.78
CA ASP A 22 33.09 -2.03 -11.83
C ASP A 22 33.37 -2.51 -10.39
N GLU A 23 33.78 -1.60 -9.51
CA GLU A 23 34.05 -1.92 -8.10
C GLU A 23 32.77 -1.96 -7.23
N LEU A 24 31.71 -1.28 -7.68
CA LEU A 24 30.44 -1.15 -6.96
C LEU A 24 29.28 -1.08 -7.97
N PHE A 25 28.24 -1.90 -7.73
CA PHE A 25 27.01 -1.94 -8.52
C PHE A 25 25.85 -1.28 -7.75
N LYS A 26 25.38 -0.13 -8.25
CA LYS A 26 24.35 0.69 -7.58
C LYS A 26 22.97 0.47 -8.18
N VAL A 27 22.01 0.10 -7.33
CA VAL A 27 20.61 -0.10 -7.71
C VAL A 27 19.72 0.89 -6.98
N VAL A 28 19.00 1.71 -7.73
CA VAL A 28 17.97 2.60 -7.18
C VAL A 28 16.61 1.91 -7.25
N TYR A 29 15.98 1.71 -6.10
CA TYR A 29 14.66 1.11 -5.99
C TYR A 29 13.62 2.18 -5.64
N VAL A 30 12.80 2.54 -6.63
CA VAL A 30 11.72 3.51 -6.50
C VAL A 30 10.43 2.79 -6.14
N CYS A 31 9.79 3.18 -5.04
CA CYS A 31 8.54 2.58 -4.59
C CYS A 31 7.58 3.60 -3.98
N SER A 32 6.29 3.25 -3.90
CA SER A 32 5.25 4.18 -3.42
C SER A 32 5.17 4.34 -1.90
N ASN A 33 5.81 3.46 -1.11
CA ASN A 33 5.67 3.47 0.35
C ASN A 33 6.94 2.97 1.04
N GLN A 34 7.48 3.78 1.94
CA GLN A 34 8.68 3.51 2.74
C GLN A 34 8.63 2.18 3.53
N SER A 35 7.48 1.83 4.12
CA SER A 35 7.32 0.58 4.87
C SER A 35 7.39 -0.65 3.97
N ILE A 36 6.81 -0.54 2.76
CA ILE A 36 6.87 -1.57 1.73
C ILE A 36 8.28 -1.65 1.13
N ALA A 37 8.97 -0.50 0.99
CA ALA A 37 10.36 -0.42 0.56
C ALA A 37 11.26 -1.33 1.41
N ALA A 38 11.24 -1.15 2.73
CA ALA A 38 12.07 -1.92 3.64
C ALA A 38 11.85 -3.43 3.51
N GLN A 39 10.59 -3.86 3.38
CA GLN A 39 10.25 -5.27 3.20
C GLN A 39 10.71 -5.82 1.84
N ASN A 40 10.52 -5.05 0.77
CA ASN A 40 10.88 -5.47 -0.58
C ASN A 40 12.40 -5.49 -0.78
N LEU A 41 13.12 -4.50 -0.25
CA LEU A 41 14.59 -4.44 -0.30
C LEU A 41 15.23 -5.66 0.35
N ARG A 42 14.70 -6.12 1.51
CA ARG A 42 15.15 -7.38 2.14
C ARG A 42 15.01 -8.59 1.21
N LYS A 43 13.96 -8.61 0.38
CA LYS A 43 13.74 -9.68 -0.60
C LYS A 43 14.57 -9.52 -1.87
N LEU A 44 15.05 -8.30 -2.17
CA LEU A 44 15.89 -8.00 -3.33
C LEU A 44 17.36 -8.31 -3.09
N LYS A 45 17.81 -8.35 -1.82
CA LYS A 45 19.15 -8.83 -1.45
C LYS A 45 19.46 -10.17 -2.12
N ILE A 46 20.63 -10.28 -2.73
CA ILE A 46 21.19 -11.50 -3.32
C ILE A 46 21.99 -12.24 -2.26
N ASN A 47 22.89 -11.53 -1.57
CA ASN A 47 23.68 -12.04 -0.46
C ASN A 47 23.26 -11.39 0.86
N ASP A 48 23.50 -12.07 1.99
CA ASP A 48 23.22 -11.50 3.32
C ASP A 48 24.08 -10.26 3.62
N SER A 49 25.27 -10.19 2.99
CA SER A 49 26.17 -9.04 3.02
C SER A 49 25.65 -7.83 2.23
N ASP A 50 24.70 -8.01 1.30
CA ASP A 50 24.19 -6.90 0.48
C ASP A 50 23.56 -5.82 1.36
N ARG A 51 23.89 -4.56 1.08
CA ARG A 51 23.48 -3.45 1.92
C ARG A 51 22.16 -2.85 1.44
N VAL A 52 21.31 -2.52 2.42
CA VAL A 52 20.05 -1.80 2.22
C VAL A 52 20.15 -0.51 3.02
N ASP A 53 20.05 0.62 2.34
CA ASP A 53 20.18 1.92 3.01
C ASP A 53 18.95 2.19 3.91
N ASN A 54 19.18 2.85 5.06
CA ASN A 54 18.11 3.16 6.01
C ASN A 54 17.09 4.12 5.39
N VAL A 55 15.80 3.79 5.53
CA VAL A 55 14.66 4.50 4.93
C VAL A 55 14.41 5.89 5.54
N SER A 56 15.14 6.27 6.60
CA SER A 56 14.90 7.50 7.37
C SER A 56 15.33 8.80 6.67
N ASP A 57 16.27 8.74 5.72
CA ASP A 57 16.78 9.90 4.95
C ASP A 57 16.64 9.61 3.45
N THR A 58 15.41 9.48 2.96
CA THR A 58 15.08 9.19 1.53
C THR A 58 14.85 10.45 0.68
N ARG A 59 15.00 11.64 1.27
CA ARG A 59 14.84 12.90 0.54
C ARG A 59 15.98 13.09 -0.44
N LEU A 60 15.66 13.46 -1.68
CA LEU A 60 16.64 13.55 -2.75
C LEU A 60 17.68 14.64 -2.48
N SER A 61 17.26 15.78 -1.92
CA SER A 61 18.12 16.90 -1.50
C SER A 61 19.17 16.54 -0.44
N MET A 62 19.15 15.34 0.12
CA MET A 62 20.11 14.88 1.12
C MET A 62 20.94 13.67 0.66
N GLN A 63 20.66 13.11 -0.53
CA GLN A 63 21.35 11.88 -0.97
C GLN A 63 22.82 12.13 -1.27
N HIS A 64 23.22 13.35 -1.65
CA HIS A 64 24.62 13.68 -1.92
C HIS A 64 25.57 13.31 -0.76
N LEU A 65 25.20 13.53 0.51
CA LEU A 65 26.02 13.13 1.65
C LEU A 65 26.03 11.60 1.83
N ARG A 66 24.84 11.01 1.72
CA ARG A 66 24.61 9.60 1.98
C ARG A 66 25.32 8.69 0.97
N ILE A 67 25.35 9.08 -0.30
CA ILE A 67 26.08 8.37 -1.36
C ILE A 67 27.54 8.16 -0.95
N PHE A 68 28.20 9.20 -0.42
CA PHE A 68 29.61 9.12 -0.02
C PHE A 68 29.82 8.34 1.28
N GLU A 69 28.97 8.55 2.29
CA GLU A 69 28.97 7.75 3.52
C GLU A 69 28.80 6.26 3.20
N ASP A 70 27.95 5.97 2.22
CA ASP A 70 27.62 4.61 1.84
C ASP A 70 28.69 3.94 0.96
N GLU A 71 29.33 4.69 0.07
CA GLU A 71 30.51 4.24 -0.69
C GLU A 71 31.70 3.92 0.22
N ARG A 72 31.96 4.77 1.23
CA ARG A 72 33.00 4.50 2.24
C ARG A 72 32.71 3.19 2.97
N THR A 73 31.50 3.04 3.48
CA THR A 73 31.07 1.82 4.18
C THR A 73 31.14 0.59 3.28
N ALA A 74 30.77 0.72 2.00
CA ALA A 74 30.82 -0.39 1.03
C ALA A 74 32.26 -0.88 0.79
N LYS A 75 33.23 0.05 0.69
CA LYS A 75 34.66 -0.27 0.60
C LYS A 75 35.17 -0.99 1.85
N GLU A 76 34.80 -0.51 3.04
CA GLU A 76 35.18 -1.13 4.32
C GLU A 76 34.62 -2.56 4.46
N CYS A 77 33.35 -2.79 4.06
CA CYS A 77 32.68 -4.08 4.18
C CYS A 77 32.88 -5.04 2.99
N LYS A 78 33.61 -4.63 1.93
CA LYS A 78 33.75 -5.38 0.66
C LYS A 78 32.40 -5.75 0.02
N ASN A 79 31.41 -4.87 0.14
CA ASN A 79 30.07 -5.09 -0.40
C ASN A 79 29.98 -4.58 -1.84
N TYR A 80 29.71 -5.51 -2.77
CA TYR A 80 29.64 -5.19 -4.20
C TYR A 80 28.31 -4.53 -4.63
N ILE A 81 27.19 -4.85 -3.97
CA ILE A 81 25.86 -4.37 -4.36
C ILE A 81 25.31 -3.38 -3.33
N GLN A 82 24.87 -2.22 -3.79
CA GLN A 82 24.20 -1.19 -3.00
C GLN A 82 22.76 -0.99 -3.46
N LEU A 83 21.79 -1.10 -2.54
CA LEU A 83 20.38 -0.84 -2.81
C LEU A 83 19.94 0.48 -2.17
N ILE A 84 19.65 1.47 -3.01
CA ILE A 84 19.25 2.84 -2.61
C ILE A 84 17.73 3.00 -2.76
N PRO A 85 16.96 3.09 -1.66
CA PRO A 85 15.52 3.30 -1.73
C PRO A 85 15.15 4.76 -1.98
N LEU A 86 14.27 5.00 -2.94
CA LEU A 86 13.65 6.31 -3.16
C LEU A 86 12.12 6.20 -3.16
N THR A 87 11.46 7.24 -2.66
CA THR A 87 9.99 7.34 -2.64
C THR A 87 9.54 8.60 -3.38
N PRO A 88 8.80 8.52 -4.50
CA PRO A 88 8.58 9.67 -5.38
C PRO A 88 7.99 10.90 -4.71
N SER A 89 7.00 10.72 -3.84
CA SER A 89 6.32 11.81 -3.13
C SER A 89 7.22 12.60 -2.19
N THR A 90 8.34 12.03 -1.73
CA THR A 90 9.28 12.72 -0.84
C THR A 90 10.62 13.04 -1.51
N SER A 91 10.96 12.30 -2.56
CA SER A 91 12.23 12.42 -3.26
C SER A 91 12.12 13.33 -4.49
N PHE A 92 11.05 13.21 -5.28
CA PHE A 92 10.87 13.99 -6.52
C PHE A 92 9.91 15.17 -6.37
N ASN A 93 8.96 15.11 -5.42
CA ASN A 93 8.03 16.21 -5.16
C ASN A 93 8.57 17.14 -4.04
N ILE A 94 9.31 18.18 -4.45
CA ILE A 94 9.80 19.22 -3.53
C ILE A 94 8.69 20.26 -3.40
N THR A 95 8.01 20.31 -2.26
CA THR A 95 7.01 21.34 -2.01
C THR A 95 7.66 22.72 -1.80
N SER A 96 6.94 23.79 -2.15
CA SER A 96 7.35 25.20 -2.02
C SER A 96 7.61 25.69 -0.58
N GLY A 97 7.47 24.82 0.43
CA GLY A 97 7.80 25.12 1.82
C GLY A 97 9.30 25.01 2.14
N GLY A 98 9.67 25.38 3.36
CA GLY A 98 11.07 25.39 3.84
C GLY A 98 11.71 24.01 4.08
N GLY A 99 11.03 22.90 3.74
CA GLY A 99 11.53 21.55 3.96
C GLY A 99 11.65 21.13 5.42
N SER A 100 12.29 19.99 5.66
CA SER A 100 12.59 19.52 7.02
C SER A 100 13.81 20.23 7.61
N VAL A 101 13.89 20.30 8.95
CA VAL A 101 15.06 20.85 9.65
C VAL A 101 16.35 20.11 9.28
N ARG A 102 16.26 18.82 8.95
CA ARG A 102 17.39 17.99 8.50
C ARG A 102 17.95 18.44 7.15
N GLU A 103 17.07 18.69 6.17
CA GLU A 103 17.48 19.22 4.87
C GLU A 103 18.20 20.56 5.02
N ARG A 104 17.62 21.49 5.79
CA ARG A 104 18.20 22.81 6.00
C ARG A 104 19.52 22.76 6.74
N ALA A 105 19.66 21.87 7.73
CA ALA A 105 20.91 21.68 8.46
C ALA A 105 22.03 21.13 7.56
N LEU A 106 21.72 20.18 6.67
CA LEU A 106 22.69 19.68 5.70
C LEU A 106 23.07 20.73 4.65
N ILE A 107 22.08 21.49 4.14
CA ILE A 107 22.32 22.62 3.23
C ILE A 107 23.26 23.64 3.90
N PHE A 108 22.98 24.01 5.16
CA PHE A 108 23.82 24.91 5.93
C PHE A 108 25.24 24.36 6.09
N ALA A 109 25.39 23.08 6.47
CA ALA A 109 26.70 22.46 6.64
C ALA A 109 27.54 22.48 5.35
N VAL A 110 26.91 22.39 4.17
CA VAL A 110 27.63 22.52 2.90
C VAL A 110 27.89 23.99 2.55
N LEU A 111 26.85 24.83 2.54
CA LEU A 111 26.92 26.21 2.03
C LEU A 111 27.69 27.17 2.95
N SER A 112 27.77 26.89 4.26
CA SER A 112 28.63 27.67 5.18
C SER A 112 30.12 27.58 4.82
N ARG A 113 30.51 26.56 4.05
CA ARG A 113 31.87 26.33 3.55
C ARG A 113 32.08 26.84 2.11
N TYR A 114 31.04 27.34 1.44
CA TYR A 114 31.14 27.89 0.08
C TYR A 114 31.74 29.30 0.09
N PRO A 115 32.81 29.59 -0.68
CA PRO A 115 33.50 30.89 -0.64
C PRO A 115 32.58 32.11 -0.88
N GLY A 116 31.60 31.99 -1.79
CA GLY A 116 30.69 33.09 -2.13
C GLY A 116 29.70 33.48 -1.03
N LEU A 117 29.56 32.69 0.03
CA LEU A 117 28.65 32.96 1.16
C LEU A 117 29.38 33.27 2.48
N LYS A 118 30.71 33.28 2.48
CA LYS A 118 31.55 33.41 3.68
C LYS A 118 31.27 34.70 4.49
N GLU A 119 30.91 35.78 3.81
CA GLU A 119 30.58 37.07 4.45
C GLU A 119 29.20 37.13 5.11
N CYS A 120 28.33 36.15 4.85
CA CYS A 120 26.93 36.15 5.31
C CYS A 120 26.51 34.85 5.99
N VAL A 121 27.47 34.11 6.58
CA VAL A 121 27.21 32.81 7.24
C VAL A 121 26.22 32.92 8.40
N ASN A 122 26.27 34.02 9.16
CA ASN A 122 25.30 34.27 10.24
C ASN A 122 23.88 34.40 9.67
N GLY A 123 23.71 35.23 8.64
CA GLY A 123 22.43 35.36 7.92
C GLY A 123 21.96 34.05 7.30
N LEU A 124 22.88 33.22 6.78
CA LEU A 124 22.59 31.89 6.26
C LEU A 124 22.13 30.93 7.36
N GLU A 125 22.73 30.98 8.55
CA GLU A 125 22.30 30.20 9.70
C GLU A 125 20.87 30.57 10.11
N MET A 126 20.59 31.86 10.25
CA MET A 126 19.25 32.36 10.57
C MET A 126 18.20 31.96 9.51
N LEU A 127 18.59 32.03 8.24
CA LEU A 127 17.75 31.59 7.11
C LEU A 127 17.41 30.10 7.21
N MET A 128 18.40 29.25 7.55
CA MET A 128 18.23 27.80 7.62
C MET A 128 17.61 27.31 8.93
N GLU A 129 17.75 28.05 10.04
CA GLU A 129 17.04 27.76 11.30
C GLU A 129 15.51 27.81 11.07
N ASP A 130 15.03 28.87 10.41
CA ASP A 130 13.61 29.14 10.17
C ASP A 130 12.79 28.96 11.48
N TYR A 131 11.57 28.39 11.42
CA TYR A 131 10.76 28.10 12.61
C TYR A 131 11.27 26.94 13.48
N ALA A 132 12.36 26.26 13.11
CA ALA A 132 12.83 25.05 13.79
C ALA A 132 13.83 25.32 14.92
N THR A 133 13.70 26.46 15.61
CA THR A 133 14.68 26.99 16.58
C THR A 133 15.12 25.97 17.63
N GLN A 134 14.17 25.24 18.22
CA GLN A 134 14.45 24.22 19.23
C GLN A 134 15.27 23.05 18.67
N SER A 135 14.85 22.47 17.54
CA SER A 135 15.55 21.32 16.94
C SER A 135 16.89 21.70 16.33
N TRP A 136 16.98 22.90 15.76
CA TRP A 136 18.20 23.47 15.18
C TRP A 136 19.31 23.58 16.22
N LYS A 137 19.01 24.27 17.34
CA LYS A 137 19.96 24.50 18.44
C LYS A 137 20.23 23.24 19.26
N SER A 138 19.26 22.34 19.37
CA SER A 138 19.41 21.13 20.20
C SER A 138 20.31 20.07 19.57
N TRP A 139 20.21 19.82 18.27
CA TRP A 139 20.96 18.71 17.64
C TRP A 139 21.20 18.87 16.15
N ALA A 140 20.26 19.44 15.38
CA ALA A 140 20.27 19.29 13.92
C ALA A 140 21.51 19.93 13.26
N LYS A 141 21.88 21.16 13.64
CA LYS A 141 23.05 21.85 13.09
C LYS A 141 24.34 21.03 13.32
N ASN A 142 24.66 20.79 14.60
CA ASN A 142 25.89 20.10 15.00
C ASN A 142 25.97 18.69 14.39
N HIS A 143 24.86 17.96 14.38
CA HIS A 143 24.82 16.61 13.83
C HIS A 143 25.20 16.55 12.35
N TYR A 144 24.69 17.46 11.51
CA TYR A 144 25.02 17.46 10.08
C TYR A 144 26.39 18.09 9.79
N GLU A 145 26.85 19.06 10.57
CA GLU A 145 28.22 19.57 10.47
C GLU A 145 29.26 18.49 10.80
N GLU A 146 29.01 17.69 11.84
CA GLU A 146 29.85 16.54 12.22
C GLU A 146 29.84 15.47 11.13
N ARG A 147 28.67 15.09 10.61
CA ARG A 147 28.56 14.10 9.52
C ARG A 147 29.30 14.54 8.25
N VAL A 148 29.13 15.80 7.85
CA VAL A 148 29.84 16.36 6.69
C VAL A 148 31.34 16.33 6.93
N ALA A 149 31.81 16.76 8.09
CA ALA A 149 33.23 16.75 8.43
C ALA A 149 33.82 15.33 8.47
N GLU A 150 33.08 14.37 9.03
CA GLU A 150 33.50 12.96 9.08
C GLU A 150 33.55 12.31 7.69
N CYS A 151 32.56 12.61 6.84
CA CYS A 151 32.53 12.12 5.46
C CYS A 151 33.70 12.67 4.64
N ASP A 152 34.08 13.93 4.85
CA ASP A 152 35.13 14.61 4.10
C ASP A 152 36.58 14.22 4.51
N LYS A 153 36.78 13.57 5.67
CA LYS A 153 38.12 13.12 6.11
C LYS A 153 38.76 12.13 5.14
N ASP A 154 37.97 11.18 4.66
CA ASP A 154 38.42 10.04 3.86
C ASP A 154 37.80 10.02 2.44
N SER A 155 37.17 11.13 2.03
CA SER A 155 36.57 11.27 0.71
C SER A 155 36.81 12.66 0.13
N ASN A 156 36.51 12.84 -1.15
CA ASN A 156 36.50 14.14 -1.81
C ASN A 156 35.10 14.78 -1.80
N TYR A 157 34.28 14.47 -0.79
CA TYR A 157 32.87 14.87 -0.72
C TYR A 157 32.68 16.39 -0.84
N MET A 158 33.31 17.20 0.02
CA MET A 158 33.12 18.65 0.00
C MET A 158 33.66 19.28 -1.26
N GLN A 159 34.83 18.82 -1.74
CA GLN A 159 35.39 19.31 -3.01
C GLN A 159 34.41 19.05 -4.17
N THR A 160 33.84 17.85 -4.23
CA THR A 160 32.94 17.41 -5.30
C THR A 160 31.60 18.13 -5.26
N VAL A 161 31.01 18.28 -4.07
CA VAL A 161 29.73 18.97 -3.89
C VAL A 161 29.89 20.47 -4.09
N LEU A 162 30.93 21.11 -3.55
CA LEU A 162 31.14 22.54 -3.72
C LEU A 162 31.45 22.91 -5.17
N ALA A 163 32.16 22.06 -5.92
CA ALA A 163 32.36 22.28 -7.36
C ALA A 163 31.02 22.33 -8.12
N ARG A 164 30.10 21.41 -7.82
CA ARG A 164 28.76 21.40 -8.43
C ARG A 164 27.89 22.58 -7.97
N VAL A 165 27.98 22.96 -6.70
CA VAL A 165 27.34 24.19 -6.19
C VAL A 165 27.86 25.42 -6.95
N ASP A 166 29.16 25.50 -7.18
CA ASP A 166 29.79 26.59 -7.92
C ASP A 166 29.31 26.65 -9.37
N ASP A 167 29.27 25.49 -10.06
CA ASP A 167 28.76 25.40 -11.43
C ASP A 167 27.27 25.76 -11.51
N TYR A 168 26.47 25.35 -10.52
CA TYR A 168 25.08 25.74 -10.42
C TYR A 168 24.92 27.25 -10.26
N PHE A 169 25.69 27.87 -9.35
CA PHE A 169 25.64 29.32 -9.14
C PHE A 169 26.19 30.13 -10.33
N LYS A 170 27.14 29.60 -11.11
CA LYS A 170 27.56 30.23 -12.37
C LYS A 170 26.45 30.24 -13.40
N ASN A 171 25.69 29.14 -13.50
CA ASN A 171 24.55 29.03 -14.42
C ASN A 171 23.34 29.84 -13.94
N ASP A 172 23.19 30.03 -12.62
CA ASP A 172 22.08 30.74 -11.98
C ASP A 172 22.59 31.79 -10.99
N ALA A 173 23.32 32.79 -11.50
CA ALA A 173 23.88 33.87 -10.69
C ALA A 173 22.82 34.64 -9.89
N LYS A 174 21.56 34.63 -10.34
CA LYS A 174 20.43 35.23 -9.64
C LYS A 174 20.15 34.55 -8.31
N LEU A 175 20.24 33.22 -8.23
CA LEU A 175 20.02 32.49 -6.97
C LEU A 175 21.08 32.85 -5.92
N LEU A 176 22.36 32.93 -6.31
CA LEU A 176 23.44 33.32 -5.40
C LEU A 176 23.22 34.74 -4.86
N ASN A 177 22.94 35.71 -5.73
CA ASN A 177 22.69 37.09 -5.34
C ASN A 177 21.48 37.23 -4.41
N GLN A 178 20.37 36.54 -4.72
CA GLN A 178 19.18 36.51 -3.85
C GLN A 178 19.47 35.89 -2.50
N THR A 179 20.29 34.84 -2.46
CA THR A 179 20.71 34.19 -1.21
C THR A 179 21.50 35.16 -0.34
N ILE A 180 22.51 35.84 -0.91
CA ILE A 180 23.32 36.84 -0.20
C ILE A 180 22.44 38.00 0.31
N GLU A 181 21.54 38.51 -0.53
CA GLU A 181 20.65 39.62 -0.17
C GLU A 181 19.71 39.25 0.99
N ILE A 182 19.09 38.07 0.94
CA ILE A 182 18.23 37.60 2.03
C ILE A 182 19.03 37.35 3.30
N CYS A 183 20.23 36.77 3.21
CA CYS A 183 21.08 36.55 4.38
C CYS A 183 21.43 37.90 5.06
N ARG A 184 21.87 38.90 4.29
CA ARG A 184 22.19 40.24 4.81
C ARG A 184 20.98 40.95 5.41
N ARG A 185 19.82 40.89 4.76
CA ARG A 185 18.58 41.47 5.31
C ARG A 185 18.15 40.80 6.61
N THR A 186 18.20 39.47 6.66
CA THR A 186 17.85 38.68 7.85
C THR A 186 18.76 39.01 9.03
N GLU A 187 20.07 39.14 8.78
CA GLU A 187 21.06 39.51 9.78
C GLU A 187 20.85 40.95 10.29
N ASN A 188 20.62 41.92 9.38
CA ASN A 188 20.41 43.32 9.74
C ASN A 188 19.12 43.57 10.53
N SER A 189 18.01 42.92 10.15
CA SER A 189 16.72 43.13 10.80
C SER A 189 16.52 42.23 12.03
N ASN A 190 17.40 41.24 12.25
CA ASN A 190 17.22 40.14 13.20
C ASN A 190 15.81 39.51 13.13
N GLN A 191 15.23 39.51 11.93
CA GLN A 191 13.86 39.11 11.65
C GLN A 191 13.81 38.33 10.34
N ARG A 192 12.89 37.37 10.27
CA ARG A 192 12.67 36.56 9.09
C ARG A 192 12.12 37.42 7.93
N GLN A 193 12.61 37.16 6.74
CA GLN A 193 12.09 37.75 5.50
C GLN A 193 10.95 36.89 4.90
N GLU A 194 9.93 37.51 4.32
CA GLU A 194 8.78 36.80 3.71
C GLU A 194 9.18 35.96 2.49
N ASP A 195 10.17 36.42 1.72
CA ASP A 195 10.70 35.77 0.52
C ASP A 195 11.76 34.69 0.81
N ALA A 196 12.13 34.49 2.08
CA ALA A 196 13.06 33.46 2.54
C ALA A 196 12.68 32.04 2.08
N TYR A 197 11.38 31.74 2.04
CA TYR A 197 10.89 30.42 1.63
C TYR A 197 11.28 30.07 0.19
N ASN A 198 11.22 31.04 -0.71
CA ASN A 198 11.54 30.82 -2.12
C ASN A 198 13.04 30.52 -2.30
N VAL A 199 13.92 31.19 -1.55
CA VAL A 199 15.36 30.88 -1.59
C VAL A 199 15.65 29.51 -0.99
N ILE A 200 15.10 29.18 0.18
CA ILE A 200 15.28 27.85 0.78
C ILE A 200 14.78 26.77 -0.17
N TYR A 201 13.65 26.99 -0.82
CA TYR A 201 13.09 26.11 -1.82
C TYR A 201 14.05 25.86 -2.98
N ARG A 202 14.58 26.93 -3.61
CA ARG A 202 15.54 26.82 -4.71
C ARG A 202 16.87 26.19 -4.31
N LEU A 203 17.36 26.42 -3.10
CA LEU A 203 18.55 25.76 -2.56
C LEU A 203 18.32 24.25 -2.34
N ARG A 204 17.12 23.85 -1.90
CA ARG A 204 16.73 22.44 -1.80
C ARG A 204 16.65 21.77 -3.18
N GLN A 205 16.13 22.47 -4.18
CA GLN A 205 16.14 22.00 -5.58
C GLN A 205 17.57 21.79 -6.09
N MET A 206 18.45 22.78 -5.89
CA MET A 206 19.87 22.67 -6.24
C MET A 206 20.52 21.42 -5.62
N MET A 207 20.36 21.19 -4.30
CA MET A 207 20.93 20.00 -3.66
C MET A 207 20.31 18.68 -4.16
N ALA A 208 19.04 18.69 -4.57
CA ALA A 208 18.40 17.52 -5.16
C ALA A 208 18.96 17.22 -6.57
N GLU A 209 19.18 18.25 -7.39
CA GLU A 209 19.82 18.09 -8.70
C GLU A 209 21.26 17.58 -8.58
N ILE A 210 22.04 18.16 -7.65
CA ILE A 210 23.40 17.69 -7.33
C ILE A 210 23.38 16.22 -6.90
N SER A 211 22.41 15.84 -6.05
CA SER A 211 22.26 14.46 -5.59
C SER A 211 21.92 13.49 -6.71
N VAL A 212 21.10 13.90 -7.68
CA VAL A 212 20.78 13.10 -8.87
C VAL A 212 22.02 12.81 -9.69
N GLU A 213 22.83 13.83 -9.94
CA GLU A 213 24.07 13.69 -10.71
C GLU A 213 25.10 12.80 -10.02
N LEU A 214 25.17 12.84 -8.68
CA LEU A 214 26.10 12.04 -7.89
C LEU A 214 25.67 10.58 -7.73
N MET A 215 24.39 10.27 -7.96
CA MET A 215 23.85 8.93 -7.68
C MET A 215 24.44 7.86 -8.60
N ASP A 216 24.72 8.21 -9.86
CA ASP A 216 25.30 7.34 -10.92
C ASP A 216 24.76 5.88 -10.87
N PRO A 217 23.43 5.68 -10.98
CA PRO A 217 22.84 4.36 -10.82
C PRO A 217 23.11 3.45 -12.02
N ASP A 218 23.45 2.19 -11.76
CA ASP A 218 23.61 1.18 -12.82
C ASP A 218 22.29 0.57 -13.26
N LEU A 219 21.35 0.43 -12.32
CA LEU A 219 20.00 -0.07 -12.56
C LEU A 219 18.99 0.71 -11.72
N VAL A 220 17.93 1.19 -12.36
CA VAL A 220 16.76 1.78 -11.70
C VAL A 220 15.60 0.80 -11.79
N ILE A 221 14.98 0.51 -10.66
CA ILE A 221 13.80 -0.36 -10.57
C ILE A 221 12.63 0.48 -10.05
N MET A 222 11.57 0.59 -10.84
CA MET A 222 10.36 1.33 -10.47
C MET A 222 9.21 0.35 -10.22
N ASP A 223 8.84 0.16 -8.96
CA ASP A 223 7.74 -0.74 -8.56
C ASP A 223 6.45 0.02 -8.34
N GLU A 224 5.35 -0.54 -8.86
CA GLU A 224 4.04 0.10 -8.91
C GLU A 224 4.07 1.47 -9.59
N PHE A 225 4.79 1.58 -10.70
CA PHE A 225 5.04 2.85 -11.39
C PHE A 225 3.77 3.61 -11.78
N GLN A 226 2.66 2.91 -11.98
CA GLN A 226 1.37 3.51 -12.29
C GLN A 226 0.84 4.42 -11.16
N ARG A 227 1.44 4.36 -9.95
CA ARG A 227 1.13 5.29 -8.84
C ARG A 227 1.83 6.64 -8.95
N PHE A 228 2.79 6.77 -9.84
CA PHE A 228 3.59 7.98 -10.05
C PHE A 228 3.77 8.22 -11.56
N PRO A 229 2.66 8.42 -12.29
CA PRO A 229 2.69 8.58 -13.73
C PRO A 229 3.56 9.76 -14.17
N GLU A 230 3.69 10.80 -13.34
CA GLU A 230 4.53 11.98 -13.55
C GLU A 230 6.01 11.66 -13.82
N LEU A 231 6.53 10.53 -13.33
CA LEU A 231 7.90 10.11 -13.64
C LEU A 231 8.06 9.60 -15.08
N ILE A 232 6.97 9.21 -15.74
CA ILE A 232 6.95 8.66 -17.10
C ILE A 232 6.44 9.71 -18.11
N LYS A 233 5.71 10.75 -17.65
CA LYS A 233 5.15 11.76 -18.54
C LYS A 233 6.22 12.68 -19.13
N THR A 234 6.49 12.51 -20.42
CA THR A 234 7.47 13.31 -21.22
C THR A 234 7.00 14.70 -21.63
N ASP A 235 5.78 15.11 -21.27
CA ASP A 235 5.15 16.31 -21.84
C ASP A 235 4.80 17.37 -20.77
N LEU A 236 5.05 17.07 -19.49
CA LEU A 236 4.80 18.01 -18.41
C LEU A 236 6.05 18.86 -18.15
N ASN A 237 5.88 20.18 -18.17
CA ASN A 237 6.79 21.17 -17.57
C ASN A 237 6.71 21.15 -16.03
N ASP A 238 6.20 20.06 -15.45
CA ASP A 238 6.14 19.87 -14.01
C ASP A 238 7.54 19.56 -13.46
N GLU A 239 7.87 20.15 -12.32
CA GLU A 239 9.20 20.10 -11.70
C GLU A 239 9.62 18.65 -11.40
N THR A 240 8.67 17.82 -10.98
CA THR A 240 8.86 16.38 -10.74
C THR A 240 9.35 15.67 -12.00
N GLY A 241 8.77 15.99 -13.15
CA GLY A 241 9.14 15.42 -14.45
C GLY A 241 10.52 15.88 -14.91
N ILE A 242 10.92 17.11 -14.61
CA ILE A 242 12.27 17.63 -14.93
C ILE A 242 13.34 16.90 -14.13
N ILE A 243 13.15 16.75 -12.81
CA ILE A 243 14.09 16.02 -11.94
C ILE A 243 14.15 14.55 -12.36
N ALA A 244 13.01 13.92 -12.67
CA ALA A 244 12.97 12.55 -13.17
C ALA A 244 13.73 12.38 -14.49
N ARG A 245 13.57 13.30 -15.45
CA ARG A 245 14.32 13.28 -16.71
C ARG A 245 15.81 13.45 -16.50
N ARG A 246 16.22 14.38 -15.63
CA ARG A 246 17.64 14.52 -15.29
C ARG A 246 18.17 13.25 -14.64
N PHE A 247 17.36 12.60 -13.81
CA PHE A 247 17.72 11.33 -13.18
C PHE A 247 17.89 10.18 -14.19
N PHE A 248 17.03 10.09 -15.20
CA PHE A 248 17.14 9.04 -16.24
C PHE A 248 18.19 9.35 -17.32
N ASN A 249 18.47 10.63 -17.57
CA ASN A 249 19.42 11.08 -18.60
C ASN A 249 20.75 11.59 -18.01
N ALA A 250 20.99 11.40 -16.72
CA ALA A 250 22.24 11.81 -16.08
C ALA A 250 23.42 11.14 -16.81
N PRO A 251 24.48 11.89 -17.14
CA PRO A 251 25.67 11.31 -17.74
C PRO A 251 26.30 10.31 -16.76
N LYS A 252 26.40 9.05 -17.18
CA LYS A 252 27.04 7.98 -16.40
C LYS A 252 28.55 7.97 -16.59
N ARG A 253 29.26 7.40 -15.61
CA ARG A 253 30.72 7.12 -15.69
C ARG A 253 31.15 6.35 -16.94
N ASP A 254 30.26 5.50 -17.47
CA ASP A 254 30.52 4.63 -18.61
C ASP A 254 29.97 5.18 -19.95
N ASN A 255 29.50 6.44 -19.98
CA ASN A 255 28.83 7.09 -21.11
C ASN A 255 27.61 6.30 -21.65
N LYS A 256 27.04 5.37 -20.87
CA LYS A 256 25.82 4.65 -21.24
C LYS A 256 24.59 5.27 -20.59
N LYS A 257 23.43 5.03 -21.20
CA LYS A 257 22.14 5.38 -20.60
C LYS A 257 21.83 4.46 -19.42
N VAL A 258 21.21 5.02 -18.39
CA VAL A 258 20.69 4.28 -17.22
C VAL A 258 19.72 3.20 -17.69
N LYS A 259 19.83 2.00 -17.11
CA LYS A 259 18.89 0.90 -17.37
C LYS A 259 17.71 1.00 -16.41
N ILE A 260 16.49 0.97 -16.94
CA ILE A 260 15.26 1.14 -16.16
C ILE A 260 14.41 -0.12 -16.28
N LEU A 261 14.01 -0.69 -15.15
CA LEU A 261 13.09 -1.81 -15.04
C LEU A 261 11.77 -1.34 -14.40
N LEU A 262 10.70 -1.31 -15.20
CA LEU A 262 9.35 -1.01 -14.73
C LEU A 262 8.64 -2.29 -14.26
N LEU A 263 8.06 -2.26 -13.06
CA LEU A 263 7.33 -3.39 -12.48
C LEU A 263 5.90 -2.95 -12.12
N SER A 264 4.91 -3.57 -12.75
CA SER A 264 3.51 -3.34 -12.42
C SER A 264 2.67 -4.62 -12.56
N ALA A 265 1.60 -4.73 -11.79
CA ALA A 265 0.56 -5.72 -12.02
C ALA A 265 -0.42 -5.26 -13.11
N THR A 266 -0.65 -3.95 -13.21
CA THR A 266 -1.57 -3.28 -14.14
C THR A 266 -0.93 -1.95 -14.54
N PRO A 267 -0.11 -1.94 -15.61
CA PRO A 267 0.76 -0.79 -15.93
C PRO A 267 0.01 0.47 -16.38
N TYR A 268 -1.25 0.32 -16.77
CA TYR A 268 -2.19 1.38 -17.14
C TYR A 268 -3.59 0.96 -16.69
N LYS A 269 -4.53 1.90 -16.61
CA LYS A 269 -5.93 1.58 -16.31
C LYS A 269 -6.54 0.83 -17.50
N LEU A 270 -7.14 -0.33 -17.23
CA LEU A 270 -7.59 -1.28 -18.27
C LEU A 270 -9.00 -1.00 -18.80
N TYR A 271 -9.83 -0.25 -18.08
CA TYR A 271 -11.24 -0.07 -18.41
C TYR A 271 -11.84 1.14 -17.70
N SER A 272 -12.42 2.06 -18.47
CA SER A 272 -13.21 3.19 -17.97
C SER A 272 -14.62 2.93 -18.42
N THR A 273 -15.54 3.13 -17.51
CA THR A 273 -16.96 3.04 -17.85
C THR A 273 -17.33 4.15 -18.83
N LEU A 274 -18.39 3.94 -19.62
CA LEU A 274 -18.89 4.99 -20.53
C LEU A 274 -19.23 6.27 -19.77
N GLU A 275 -19.65 6.13 -18.50
CA GLU A 275 -19.90 7.22 -17.57
C GLU A 275 -18.62 8.03 -17.27
N GLU A 276 -17.50 7.36 -16.96
CA GLU A 276 -16.21 8.03 -16.71
C GLU A 276 -15.66 8.74 -17.96
N ILE A 277 -15.80 8.13 -19.13
CA ILE A 277 -15.38 8.73 -20.40
C ILE A 277 -16.22 9.98 -20.72
N ASN A 278 -17.53 9.93 -20.45
CA ASN A 278 -18.44 11.06 -20.67
C ASN A 278 -18.23 12.19 -19.67
N GLU A 279 -17.88 11.89 -18.41
CA GLU A 279 -17.57 12.90 -17.39
C GLU A 279 -16.24 13.60 -17.67
N ASN A 280 -15.19 12.86 -18.01
CA ASN A 280 -13.85 13.42 -18.21
C ASN A 280 -13.61 13.96 -19.63
N ARG A 281 -14.46 13.59 -20.61
CA ARG A 281 -14.33 13.93 -22.04
C ARG A 281 -12.98 13.54 -22.68
N THR A 282 -12.20 12.70 -22.02
CA THR A 282 -10.89 12.23 -22.47
C THR A 282 -10.74 10.74 -22.20
N ASP A 283 -10.24 10.00 -23.19
CA ASP A 283 -9.83 8.60 -23.02
C ASP A 283 -8.47 8.56 -22.31
N GLU A 284 -8.49 8.75 -20.99
CA GLU A 284 -7.29 8.73 -20.14
C GLU A 284 -6.52 7.40 -20.27
N HIS A 285 -7.19 6.30 -20.63
CA HIS A 285 -6.58 4.97 -20.68
C HIS A 285 -5.70 4.77 -21.89
N TYR A 286 -6.22 5.13 -23.06
CA TYR A 286 -5.45 5.02 -24.29
C TYR A 286 -4.24 5.96 -24.25
N GLN A 287 -4.39 7.13 -23.62
CA GLN A 287 -3.29 8.07 -23.38
C GLN A 287 -2.22 7.47 -22.46
N ASP A 288 -2.60 6.94 -21.30
CA ASP A 288 -1.65 6.34 -20.35
C ASP A 288 -0.89 5.15 -20.97
N PHE A 289 -1.59 4.29 -21.73
CA PHE A 289 -0.96 3.19 -22.47
C PHE A 289 0.05 3.70 -23.50
N THR A 290 -0.37 4.63 -24.36
CA THR A 290 0.49 5.17 -25.43
C THR A 290 1.72 5.86 -24.83
N GLN A 291 1.54 6.59 -23.73
CA GLN A 291 2.63 7.27 -23.03
C GLN A 291 3.64 6.29 -22.44
N LEU A 292 3.19 5.21 -21.82
CA LEU A 292 4.07 4.15 -21.34
C LEU A 292 4.89 3.54 -22.48
N MET A 293 4.25 3.22 -23.60
CA MET A 293 4.94 2.63 -24.75
C MET A 293 5.94 3.60 -25.37
N ASN A 294 5.61 4.89 -25.43
CA ASN A 294 6.51 5.93 -25.88
C ASN A 294 7.75 6.07 -24.99
N PHE A 295 7.60 5.88 -23.69
CA PHE A 295 8.70 5.88 -22.73
C PHE A 295 9.58 4.63 -22.88
N LEU A 296 8.98 3.44 -22.96
CA LEU A 296 9.73 2.18 -23.11
C LEU A 296 10.62 2.16 -24.36
N PHE A 297 10.14 2.75 -25.46
CA PHE A 297 10.87 2.84 -26.72
C PHE A 297 11.53 4.21 -26.97
N GLU A 298 11.66 5.06 -25.95
CA GLU A 298 12.24 6.41 -26.12
C GLU A 298 13.66 6.37 -26.70
N SER A 299 14.44 5.36 -26.32
CA SER A 299 15.82 5.19 -26.77
C SER A 299 15.97 4.58 -28.18
N ASP A 300 14.89 3.98 -28.73
CA ASP A 300 14.88 3.32 -30.04
C ASP A 300 13.72 3.88 -30.88
N LEU A 301 14.02 4.93 -31.65
CA LEU A 301 13.05 5.61 -32.51
C LEU A 301 12.46 4.67 -33.57
N THR A 302 13.20 3.67 -34.03
CA THR A 302 12.74 2.70 -35.02
C THR A 302 11.74 1.72 -34.41
N ALA A 303 12.04 1.17 -33.22
CA ALA A 303 11.10 0.33 -32.48
C ALA A 303 9.82 1.11 -32.12
N LYS A 304 9.96 2.37 -31.69
CA LYS A 304 8.83 3.26 -31.39
C LYS A 304 7.93 3.47 -32.61
N ALA A 305 8.49 3.79 -33.77
CA ALA A 305 7.73 3.97 -35.00
C ALA A 305 7.05 2.67 -35.46
N THR A 306 7.76 1.54 -35.34
CA THR A 306 7.24 0.21 -35.68
C THR A 306 6.04 -0.16 -34.79
N PHE A 307 6.16 0.04 -33.48
CA PHE A 307 5.08 -0.18 -32.53
C PHE A 307 3.86 0.69 -32.84
N SER A 308 4.04 2.01 -33.01
CA SER A 308 2.93 2.93 -33.30
C SER A 308 2.17 2.54 -34.58
N LYS A 309 2.90 2.12 -35.62
CA LYS A 309 2.30 1.65 -36.87
C LYS A 309 1.55 0.34 -36.70
N ALA A 310 2.17 -0.67 -36.05
CA ALA A 310 1.55 -1.96 -35.82
C ALA A 310 0.27 -1.83 -34.96
N TRP A 311 0.33 -1.03 -33.89
CA TRP A 311 -0.81 -0.78 -33.00
C TRP A 311 -1.94 0.00 -33.67
N SER A 312 -1.60 1.01 -34.49
CA SER A 312 -2.59 1.76 -35.27
C SER A 312 -3.30 0.87 -36.29
N ASN A 313 -2.56 0.05 -37.04
CA ASN A 313 -3.13 -0.90 -38.00
C ASN A 313 -4.07 -1.90 -37.33
N TYR A 314 -3.68 -2.42 -36.16
CA TYR A 314 -4.51 -3.33 -35.37
C TYR A 314 -5.79 -2.64 -34.88
N SER A 315 -5.68 -1.42 -34.33
CA SER A 315 -6.83 -0.64 -33.84
C SER A 315 -7.84 -0.33 -34.96
N ILE A 316 -7.38 0.06 -36.15
CA ILE A 316 -8.23 0.29 -37.33
C ILE A 316 -8.94 -1.00 -37.72
N SER A 317 -8.19 -2.09 -37.88
CA SER A 317 -8.74 -3.40 -38.26
C SER A 317 -9.78 -3.91 -37.24
N LEU A 318 -9.61 -3.60 -35.95
CA LEU A 318 -10.55 -3.93 -34.89
C LEU A 318 -11.85 -3.11 -35.00
N SER A 319 -11.76 -1.84 -35.41
CA SER A 319 -12.91 -0.96 -35.58
C SER A 319 -13.74 -1.26 -36.84
N GLU A 320 -13.13 -1.87 -37.85
CA GLU A 320 -13.74 -2.18 -39.15
C GLU A 320 -14.20 -3.64 -39.26
N ILE A 321 -14.27 -4.39 -38.14
CA ILE A 321 -14.56 -5.83 -38.15
C ILE A 321 -15.86 -6.15 -38.92
N SER A 322 -15.69 -6.82 -40.06
CA SER A 322 -16.72 -7.58 -40.75
C SER A 322 -16.46 -9.09 -40.58
N ILE A 323 -17.49 -9.93 -40.71
CA ILE A 323 -17.43 -11.38 -40.43
C ILE A 323 -16.39 -12.11 -41.32
N SER A 324 -15.96 -11.51 -42.44
CA SER A 324 -14.97 -12.06 -43.38
C SER A 324 -13.49 -11.75 -43.08
N ASP A 325 -13.18 -10.82 -42.15
CA ASP A 325 -11.83 -10.25 -42.00
C ASP A 325 -11.01 -10.80 -40.82
N ILE A 326 -11.45 -11.92 -40.23
CA ILE A 326 -10.86 -12.49 -39.01
C ILE A 326 -9.38 -12.86 -39.19
N THR A 327 -9.00 -13.37 -40.38
CA THR A 327 -7.60 -13.76 -40.66
C THR A 327 -6.66 -12.55 -40.71
N ILE A 328 -7.11 -11.45 -41.32
CA ILE A 328 -6.35 -10.20 -41.39
C ILE A 328 -6.21 -9.60 -40.00
N LEU A 329 -7.31 -9.58 -39.24
CA LEU A 329 -7.30 -9.12 -37.85
C LEU A 329 -6.32 -9.93 -37.00
N HIS A 330 -6.31 -11.25 -37.13
CA HIS A 330 -5.38 -12.11 -36.40
C HIS A 330 -3.92 -11.79 -36.76
N ALA A 331 -3.61 -11.60 -38.04
CA ALA A 331 -2.26 -11.23 -38.48
C ALA A 331 -1.82 -9.88 -37.89
N ARG A 332 -2.71 -8.87 -37.91
CA ARG A 332 -2.45 -7.54 -37.32
C ARG A 332 -2.31 -7.59 -35.80
N LYS A 333 -3.11 -8.42 -35.14
CA LYS A 333 -3.01 -8.69 -33.71
C LYS A 333 -1.62 -9.26 -33.38
N THR A 334 -1.17 -10.29 -34.09
CA THR A 334 0.15 -10.91 -33.87
C THR A 334 1.28 -9.92 -34.13
N GLU A 335 1.18 -9.07 -35.15
CA GLU A 335 2.15 -8.00 -35.42
C GLU A 335 2.24 -7.01 -34.25
N ALA A 336 1.10 -6.54 -33.75
CA ALA A 336 1.02 -5.65 -32.60
C ALA A 336 1.54 -6.31 -31.30
N GLU A 337 1.21 -7.57 -31.06
CA GLU A 337 1.71 -8.36 -29.92
C GLU A 337 3.23 -8.50 -29.96
N ASN A 338 3.80 -8.87 -31.12
CA ASN A 338 5.25 -9.02 -31.27
C ASN A 338 6.00 -7.71 -31.03
N ALA A 339 5.45 -6.58 -31.51
CA ALA A 339 6.00 -5.26 -31.24
C ALA A 339 5.90 -4.89 -29.75
N LEU A 340 4.79 -5.22 -29.09
CA LEU A 340 4.60 -5.00 -27.66
C LEU A 340 5.60 -5.81 -26.82
N TYR A 341 5.83 -7.07 -27.18
CA TYR A 341 6.75 -7.98 -26.47
C TYR A 341 8.22 -7.57 -26.53
N GLN A 342 8.60 -6.62 -27.40
CA GLN A 342 9.95 -6.04 -27.39
C GLN A 342 10.21 -5.15 -26.15
N GLY A 343 9.16 -4.54 -25.58
CA GLY A 343 9.27 -3.65 -24.42
C GLY A 343 8.59 -4.17 -23.16
N ILE A 344 7.68 -5.14 -23.28
CA ILE A 344 6.89 -5.68 -22.18
C ILE A 344 7.04 -7.19 -22.10
N CYS A 345 7.28 -7.70 -20.89
CA CYS A 345 7.19 -9.12 -20.59
C CYS A 345 6.00 -9.37 -19.66
N ARG A 346 5.08 -10.25 -20.08
CA ARG A 346 3.92 -10.66 -19.28
C ARG A 346 4.00 -12.16 -19.00
N THR A 347 3.87 -12.51 -17.72
CA THR A 347 3.67 -13.89 -17.30
C THR A 347 2.21 -14.08 -16.94
N GLU A 348 1.45 -14.73 -17.83
CA GLU A 348 0.08 -15.11 -17.52
C GLU A 348 0.04 -16.41 -16.72
N ARG A 349 -0.84 -16.50 -15.71
CA ARG A 349 -1.11 -17.78 -15.02
C ARG A 349 -2.05 -18.68 -15.82
N LEU A 350 -2.75 -18.14 -16.81
CA LEU A 350 -3.78 -18.83 -17.61
C LEU A 350 -3.22 -19.60 -18.80
N SER A 351 -1.96 -19.38 -19.19
CA SER A 351 -1.26 -20.14 -20.23
C SER A 351 -0.73 -21.49 -19.75
N ILE A 352 -1.06 -21.89 -18.51
CA ILE A 352 -0.80 -23.23 -17.97
C ILE A 352 -1.95 -24.15 -18.35
N GLU A 353 -1.63 -25.32 -18.90
CA GLU A 353 -2.62 -26.33 -19.30
C GLU A 353 -3.55 -26.69 -18.12
N GLY A 354 -4.87 -26.58 -18.31
CA GLY A 354 -5.90 -26.78 -17.28
C GLY A 354 -6.32 -25.54 -16.49
N ALA A 355 -5.80 -24.35 -16.82
CA ALA A 355 -6.19 -23.10 -16.17
C ALA A 355 -7.59 -22.60 -16.56
N ASP A 356 -8.12 -23.03 -17.71
CA ASP A 356 -9.52 -22.85 -18.11
C ASP A 356 -10.50 -23.47 -17.10
N LYS A 357 -10.11 -24.58 -16.46
CA LYS A 357 -10.88 -25.20 -15.36
C LYS A 357 -10.84 -24.41 -14.05
N LEU A 358 -9.97 -23.40 -13.92
CA LEU A 358 -9.93 -22.51 -12.74
C LEU A 358 -11.02 -21.44 -12.80
N VAL A 359 -11.61 -21.19 -13.97
CA VAL A 359 -12.65 -20.18 -14.17
C VAL A 359 -13.97 -20.89 -14.48
N ASP A 360 -14.77 -21.13 -13.44
CA ASP A 360 -16.12 -21.63 -13.61
C ASP A 360 -17.09 -20.49 -13.99
N ILE A 361 -17.36 -20.37 -15.29
CA ILE A 361 -18.31 -19.39 -15.84
C ILE A 361 -19.75 -19.93 -15.76
N GLN A 362 -19.98 -21.21 -15.41
CA GLN A 362 -21.33 -21.76 -15.30
C GLN A 362 -22.11 -21.09 -14.16
N ALA A 363 -21.45 -20.78 -13.05
CA ALA A 363 -22.05 -20.02 -11.94
C ALA A 363 -22.49 -18.60 -12.38
N ALA A 364 -21.81 -17.98 -13.35
CA ALA A 364 -22.18 -16.67 -13.88
C ALA A 364 -23.47 -16.69 -14.72
N LYS A 365 -23.92 -17.89 -15.15
CA LYS A 365 -25.22 -18.07 -15.83
C LYS A 365 -26.40 -18.21 -14.86
N SER A 366 -26.18 -18.16 -13.55
CA SER A 366 -27.27 -18.27 -12.57
C SER A 366 -28.10 -16.98 -12.53
N SER A 367 -29.41 -17.11 -12.78
CA SER A 367 -30.35 -15.99 -12.68
C SER A 367 -30.59 -15.59 -11.23
N LEU A 368 -30.68 -14.29 -10.96
CA LEU A 368 -31.09 -13.78 -9.64
C LEU A 368 -32.59 -14.06 -9.40
N SER A 369 -32.93 -14.56 -8.21
CA SER A 369 -34.33 -14.65 -7.76
C SER A 369 -34.78 -13.26 -7.31
N ILE A 370 -35.65 -12.65 -8.12
CA ILE A 370 -36.25 -11.34 -7.87
C ILE A 370 -37.60 -11.53 -7.17
N SER A 371 -37.87 -10.73 -6.14
CA SER A 371 -39.11 -10.69 -5.39
C SER A 371 -39.79 -9.31 -5.52
N GLU A 372 -41.06 -9.21 -5.12
CA GLU A 372 -41.76 -7.92 -5.08
C GLU A 372 -41.02 -6.88 -4.23
N LYS A 373 -40.39 -7.32 -3.13
CA LYS A 373 -39.66 -6.45 -2.20
C LYS A 373 -38.44 -5.78 -2.82
N ASP A 374 -37.92 -6.32 -3.92
CA ASP A 374 -36.82 -5.71 -4.68
C ASP A 374 -37.26 -4.43 -5.42
N VAL A 375 -38.57 -4.29 -5.69
CA VAL A 375 -39.16 -3.16 -6.41
C VAL A 375 -39.83 -2.17 -5.46
N THR A 376 -40.38 -2.64 -4.34
CA THR A 376 -41.08 -1.77 -3.38
C THR A 376 -40.18 -0.68 -2.80
N SER A 377 -38.88 -0.93 -2.60
CA SER A 377 -37.92 0.10 -2.18
C SER A 377 -37.81 1.25 -3.19
N TYR A 378 -37.88 0.98 -4.50
CA TYR A 378 -37.89 2.02 -5.52
C TYR A 378 -39.18 2.85 -5.47
N ILE A 379 -40.34 2.18 -5.38
CA ILE A 379 -41.65 2.82 -5.30
C ILE A 379 -41.74 3.71 -4.05
N ALA A 380 -41.31 3.19 -2.89
CA ALA A 380 -41.30 3.93 -1.64
C ALA A 380 -40.42 5.17 -1.70
N ALA A 381 -39.23 5.08 -2.31
CA ALA A 381 -38.33 6.21 -2.44
C ALA A 381 -38.88 7.26 -3.41
N TYR A 382 -39.42 6.83 -4.54
CA TYR A 382 -40.08 7.71 -5.52
C TYR A 382 -41.23 8.49 -4.89
N ASN A 383 -42.13 7.80 -4.18
CA ASN A 383 -43.26 8.42 -3.51
C ASN A 383 -42.82 9.40 -2.41
N LEU A 384 -41.77 9.06 -1.65
CA LEU A 384 -41.21 9.95 -0.64
C LEU A 384 -40.70 11.25 -1.27
N LEU A 385 -39.85 11.16 -2.30
CA LEU A 385 -39.27 12.34 -2.96
C LEU A 385 -40.36 13.24 -3.57
N ARG A 386 -41.37 12.66 -4.21
CA ARG A 386 -42.52 13.39 -4.73
C ARG A 386 -43.32 14.07 -3.63
N SER A 387 -43.55 13.41 -2.49
CA SER A 387 -44.31 13.97 -1.37
C SER A 387 -43.66 15.19 -0.73
N ILE A 388 -42.33 15.31 -0.81
CA ILE A 388 -41.56 16.44 -0.29
C ILE A 388 -41.25 17.51 -1.35
N GLY A 389 -41.78 17.35 -2.57
CA GLY A 389 -41.62 18.32 -3.66
C GLY A 389 -40.24 18.30 -4.32
N LEU A 390 -39.47 17.21 -4.19
CA LEU A 390 -38.23 17.05 -4.94
C LEU A 390 -38.53 16.47 -6.33
N ASN A 391 -38.08 17.18 -7.37
CA ASN A 391 -38.21 16.73 -8.78
C ASN A 391 -37.17 15.67 -9.17
N GLU A 392 -36.20 15.40 -8.31
CA GLU A 392 -35.18 14.38 -8.54
C GLU A 392 -35.74 12.97 -8.32
N HIS A 393 -35.22 12.00 -9.07
CA HIS A 393 -35.58 10.59 -8.92
C HIS A 393 -34.38 9.81 -8.38
N VAL A 394 -34.65 8.77 -7.59
CA VAL A 394 -33.59 7.82 -7.20
C VAL A 394 -33.19 7.05 -8.47
N PRO A 395 -31.89 7.03 -8.84
CA PRO A 395 -31.43 6.20 -9.94
C PRO A 395 -31.76 4.73 -9.68
N VAL A 396 -32.24 4.01 -10.69
CA VAL A 396 -32.59 2.59 -10.57
C VAL A 396 -31.37 1.78 -10.10
N ASP A 397 -30.18 2.15 -10.56
CA ASP A 397 -28.94 1.47 -10.16
C ASP A 397 -28.59 1.63 -8.69
N TYR A 398 -29.10 2.68 -8.02
CA TYR A 398 -28.92 2.82 -6.58
C TYR A 398 -29.68 1.72 -5.84
N ILE A 399 -30.95 1.52 -6.20
CA ILE A 399 -31.82 0.50 -5.60
C ILE A 399 -31.30 -0.91 -5.91
N LYS A 400 -30.82 -1.14 -7.13
CA LYS A 400 -30.18 -2.41 -7.51
C LYS A 400 -28.91 -2.69 -6.70
N SER A 401 -28.20 -1.65 -6.25
CA SER A 401 -26.89 -1.79 -5.62
C SER A 401 -26.95 -1.88 -4.10
N ALA A 402 -27.90 -1.22 -3.43
CA ALA A 402 -28.04 -1.27 -1.98
C ALA A 402 -29.52 -1.26 -1.53
N PRO A 403 -29.92 -2.14 -0.60
CA PRO A 403 -31.21 -2.05 0.08
C PRO A 403 -31.19 -0.95 1.15
N TYR A 404 -32.36 -0.58 1.69
CA TYR A 404 -32.47 0.43 2.76
C TYR A 404 -31.70 1.71 2.41
N ILE A 405 -31.98 2.23 1.21
CA ILE A 405 -31.09 3.16 0.51
C ILE A 405 -30.74 4.41 1.35
N PHE A 406 -31.69 4.92 2.12
CA PHE A 406 -31.46 6.10 2.97
C PHE A 406 -30.63 5.80 4.22
N SER A 407 -30.48 4.55 4.64
CA SER A 407 -29.51 4.17 5.67
C SER A 407 -28.06 4.32 5.18
N PHE A 408 -27.79 4.04 3.89
CA PHE A 408 -26.41 3.92 3.38
C PHE A 408 -25.93 5.05 2.47
N MET A 409 -26.83 5.87 1.91
CA MET A 409 -26.51 7.03 1.06
C MET A 409 -25.83 8.20 1.81
N GLN A 410 -24.85 7.94 2.69
CA GLN A 410 -24.13 9.00 3.39
C GLN A 410 -23.35 9.87 2.38
N HIS A 411 -23.42 11.20 2.52
CA HIS A 411 -22.79 12.18 1.63
C HIS A 411 -23.38 12.29 0.21
N TYR A 412 -24.41 11.52 -0.14
CA TYR A 412 -25.10 11.70 -1.42
C TYR A 412 -26.02 12.92 -1.37
N LYS A 413 -25.90 13.80 -2.39
CA LYS A 413 -26.70 15.04 -2.52
C LYS A 413 -28.21 14.80 -2.31
N LEU A 414 -28.75 13.70 -2.85
CA LEU A 414 -30.16 13.35 -2.72
C LEU A 414 -30.58 13.08 -1.26
N LYS A 415 -29.76 12.35 -0.47
CA LYS A 415 -30.02 12.14 0.97
C LYS A 415 -29.88 13.44 1.74
N THR A 416 -28.89 14.28 1.41
CA THR A 416 -28.70 15.59 2.06
C THR A 416 -29.92 16.48 1.88
N LYS A 417 -30.43 16.62 0.64
CA LYS A 417 -31.67 17.40 0.36
C LYS A 417 -32.88 16.85 1.11
N THR A 418 -33.04 15.52 1.13
CA THR A 418 -34.13 14.86 1.85
C THR A 418 -34.02 15.13 3.36
N TYR A 419 -32.82 15.05 3.93
CA TYR A 419 -32.56 15.32 5.34
C TYR A 419 -32.83 16.78 5.71
N ASP A 420 -32.36 17.73 4.89
CA ASP A 420 -32.57 19.16 5.11
C ASP A 420 -34.06 19.55 5.09
N TYR A 421 -34.86 18.90 4.22
CA TYR A 421 -36.31 19.06 4.23
C TYR A 421 -36.93 18.68 5.57
N PHE A 422 -36.67 17.47 6.07
CA PHE A 422 -37.25 16.98 7.33
C PHE A 422 -36.67 17.67 8.56
N ARG A 423 -35.45 18.19 8.49
CA ARG A 423 -34.88 19.04 9.54
C ARG A 423 -35.67 20.34 9.70
N ARG A 424 -36.20 20.90 8.61
CA ARG A 424 -37.04 22.11 8.61
C ARG A 424 -38.52 21.80 8.84
N ASN A 425 -38.96 20.58 8.61
CA ASN A 425 -40.35 20.11 8.73
C ASN A 425 -40.41 18.86 9.62
N SER A 426 -40.10 19.02 10.91
CA SER A 426 -39.99 17.89 11.85
C SER A 426 -41.34 17.19 12.11
N ASP A 427 -42.44 17.92 11.98
CA ASP A 427 -43.82 17.44 12.03
C ASP A 427 -44.13 16.39 10.95
N LYS A 428 -43.46 16.47 9.80
CA LYS A 428 -43.68 15.57 8.65
C LYS A 428 -42.83 14.31 8.66
N LEU A 429 -41.99 14.10 9.69
CA LEU A 429 -41.02 13.00 9.74
C LEU A 429 -41.65 11.60 9.55
N GLN A 430 -42.92 11.43 9.92
CA GLN A 430 -43.64 10.17 9.72
C GLN A 430 -43.69 9.73 8.24
N ALA A 431 -43.72 10.67 7.30
CA ALA A 431 -43.71 10.36 5.87
C ALA A 431 -42.42 9.63 5.45
N ALA A 432 -41.29 9.96 6.09
CA ALA A 432 -39.99 9.34 5.81
C ALA A 432 -39.85 7.93 6.40
N ARG A 433 -40.63 7.57 7.42
CA ARG A 433 -40.50 6.29 8.16
C ARG A 433 -41.10 5.11 7.40
N LYS A 434 -40.46 4.75 6.28
CA LYS A 434 -40.83 3.59 5.45
C LYS A 434 -39.86 2.43 5.69
N PRO A 435 -40.33 1.22 6.02
CA PRO A 435 -39.46 0.08 6.36
C PRO A 435 -38.58 -0.38 5.19
N GLU A 436 -38.94 -0.06 3.95
CA GLU A 436 -38.17 -0.38 2.74
C GLU A 436 -36.96 0.55 2.54
N LEU A 437 -36.98 1.72 3.18
CA LEU A 437 -36.02 2.81 2.99
C LEU A 437 -34.95 2.87 4.08
N TRP A 438 -35.25 2.32 5.25
CA TRP A 438 -34.40 2.38 6.44
C TRP A 438 -34.26 1.02 7.08
N ILE A 439 -33.08 0.73 7.60
CA ILE A 439 -32.85 -0.44 8.43
C ILE A 439 -33.69 -0.31 9.71
N ASN A 440 -34.41 -1.38 10.05
CA ASN A 440 -35.21 -1.43 11.26
C ASN A 440 -34.34 -1.80 12.47
N GLU A 441 -34.11 -0.82 13.35
CA GLU A 441 -33.31 -0.97 14.56
C GLU A 441 -33.90 -2.00 15.54
N ASN A 442 -35.22 -2.11 15.64
CA ASN A 442 -35.87 -3.07 16.55
C ASN A 442 -35.61 -4.52 16.12
N LEU A 443 -35.63 -4.81 14.81
CA LEU A 443 -35.26 -6.13 14.29
C LEU A 443 -33.80 -6.45 14.59
N ILE A 444 -32.91 -5.45 14.42
CA ILE A 444 -31.49 -5.60 14.76
C ILE A 444 -31.32 -5.90 16.24
N ALA A 445 -31.94 -5.10 17.11
CA ALA A 445 -31.87 -5.25 18.55
C ALA A 445 -32.21 -6.67 19.00
N GLN A 446 -33.18 -7.32 18.36
CA GLN A 446 -33.66 -8.65 18.73
C GLN A 446 -32.97 -9.81 17.98
N TYR A 447 -31.93 -9.54 17.18
CA TYR A 447 -31.28 -10.51 16.30
C TYR A 447 -32.30 -11.23 15.37
N GLU A 448 -33.27 -10.49 14.83
CA GLU A 448 -34.25 -11.01 13.88
C GLU A 448 -33.75 -10.99 12.43
N LYS A 449 -34.31 -11.84 11.58
CA LYS A 449 -33.93 -11.83 10.16
C LYS A 449 -34.45 -10.55 9.50
N LEU A 450 -33.54 -9.72 8.97
CA LEU A 450 -33.93 -8.60 8.12
C LEU A 450 -34.57 -9.12 6.82
N PRO A 451 -35.64 -8.48 6.32
CA PRO A 451 -36.25 -8.85 5.05
C PRO A 451 -35.25 -8.82 3.88
N ASP A 452 -35.33 -9.81 3.00
CA ASP A 452 -34.55 -9.82 1.77
C ASP A 452 -35.21 -8.85 0.77
N THR A 453 -34.67 -7.64 0.65
CA THR A 453 -35.19 -6.53 -0.19
C THR A 453 -34.27 -6.18 -1.37
N ASN A 454 -33.20 -6.96 -1.57
CA ASN A 454 -32.29 -6.78 -2.70
C ASN A 454 -31.68 -8.14 -3.11
N ALA A 455 -31.95 -8.58 -4.33
CA ALA A 455 -31.59 -9.88 -4.86
C ALA A 455 -30.06 -10.06 -4.99
N ARG A 456 -29.31 -8.98 -5.27
CA ARG A 456 -27.84 -9.02 -5.33
C ARG A 456 -27.24 -9.22 -3.95
N ILE A 457 -27.73 -8.50 -2.93
CA ILE A 457 -27.29 -8.68 -1.54
C ILE A 457 -27.71 -10.03 -0.99
N LYS A 458 -28.92 -10.52 -1.33
CA LYS A 458 -29.35 -11.87 -0.98
C LYS A 458 -28.39 -12.92 -1.54
N ARG A 459 -28.12 -12.86 -2.86
CA ARG A 459 -27.17 -13.76 -3.53
C ARG A 459 -25.78 -13.67 -2.91
N LEU A 460 -25.30 -12.47 -2.60
CA LEU A 460 -24.03 -12.25 -1.93
C LEU A 460 -23.98 -12.91 -0.54
N LYS A 461 -25.05 -12.80 0.26
CA LYS A 461 -25.14 -13.48 1.56
C LYS A 461 -25.12 -15.00 1.41
N ASP A 462 -25.81 -15.53 0.39
CA ASP A 462 -25.86 -16.98 0.14
C ASP A 462 -24.46 -17.54 -0.20
N GLU A 463 -23.67 -16.78 -0.96
CA GLU A 463 -22.29 -17.14 -1.32
C GLU A 463 -21.28 -16.88 -0.18
N ALA A 464 -21.28 -15.67 0.38
CA ALA A 464 -20.29 -15.27 1.37
C ALA A 464 -20.54 -15.89 2.77
N LEU A 465 -21.80 -16.22 3.08
CA LEU A 465 -22.22 -16.84 4.34
C LEU A 465 -22.98 -18.15 4.07
N MET A 466 -22.39 -19.04 3.26
CA MET A 466 -22.90 -20.41 3.15
C MET A 466 -22.97 -21.07 4.55
N PRO A 467 -23.90 -22.01 4.80
CA PRO A 467 -24.12 -22.57 6.14
C PRO A 467 -22.82 -23.08 6.80
N GLY A 468 -22.44 -22.49 7.94
CA GLY A 468 -21.22 -22.83 8.68
C GLY A 468 -20.09 -21.82 8.50
N ALA A 469 -20.10 -21.00 7.44
CA ALA A 469 -19.12 -19.94 7.21
C ALA A 469 -19.10 -18.92 8.34
N GLU A 470 -20.25 -18.64 8.96
CA GLU A 470 -20.38 -17.71 10.07
C GLU A 470 -19.57 -18.11 11.32
N ARG A 471 -19.10 -19.37 11.38
CA ARG A 471 -18.30 -19.91 12.49
C ARG A 471 -16.81 -19.88 12.21
N LEU A 472 -16.40 -19.48 11.01
CA LEU A 472 -15.00 -19.38 10.60
C LEU A 472 -14.45 -18.02 11.01
N ILE A 473 -13.26 -18.01 11.60
CA ILE A 473 -12.57 -16.76 11.94
C ILE A 473 -11.60 -16.33 10.81
N TRP A 474 -11.24 -17.25 9.93
CA TRP A 474 -10.43 -17.02 8.72
C TRP A 474 -10.81 -18.02 7.62
N VAL A 475 -10.40 -17.74 6.38
CA VAL A 475 -10.62 -18.63 5.23
C VAL A 475 -9.71 -19.87 5.36
N PRO A 476 -10.24 -21.10 5.19
CA PRO A 476 -9.44 -22.33 5.25
C PRO A 476 -8.28 -22.32 4.23
N PRO A 477 -7.11 -22.86 4.59
CA PRO A 477 -5.99 -22.92 3.66
C PRO A 477 -6.27 -23.90 2.52
N SER A 478 -5.96 -23.51 1.29
CA SER A 478 -6.13 -24.38 0.11
C SER A 478 -5.29 -25.66 0.20
N ARG A 479 -4.15 -25.59 0.90
CA ARG A 479 -3.28 -26.73 1.21
C ARG A 479 -2.98 -26.75 2.72
N PRO A 480 -3.80 -27.43 3.53
CA PRO A 480 -3.60 -27.49 4.97
C PRO A 480 -2.38 -28.35 5.34
N TYR A 481 -1.59 -27.91 6.33
CA TYR A 481 -0.45 -28.68 6.84
C TYR A 481 -0.87 -29.86 7.74
N TYR A 482 -2.10 -29.84 8.27
CA TYR A 482 -2.71 -30.89 9.07
C TYR A 482 -4.23 -30.88 8.88
N GLU A 483 -4.90 -31.99 9.17
CA GLU A 483 -6.36 -32.10 9.06
C GLU A 483 -7.06 -31.06 9.95
N ALA A 484 -7.88 -30.19 9.33
CA ALA A 484 -8.61 -29.16 10.04
C ALA A 484 -9.66 -29.76 10.97
N GLY A 485 -9.88 -29.15 12.14
CA GLY A 485 -10.89 -29.61 13.11
C GLY A 485 -12.07 -28.64 13.25
N GLY A 486 -13.12 -29.08 13.94
CA GLY A 486 -14.25 -28.23 14.30
C GLY A 486 -14.97 -27.65 13.07
N PRO A 487 -15.36 -26.35 13.09
CA PRO A 487 -16.08 -25.71 11.98
C PRO A 487 -15.37 -25.78 10.62
N PHE A 488 -14.04 -25.87 10.62
CA PHE A 488 -13.24 -25.90 9.39
C PHE A 488 -13.39 -27.21 8.59
N THR A 489 -13.80 -28.31 9.22
CA THR A 489 -13.94 -29.63 8.57
C THR A 489 -14.93 -29.64 7.41
N ARG A 490 -15.99 -28.83 7.49
CA ARG A 490 -17.10 -28.80 6.51
C ARG A 490 -16.94 -27.70 5.45
N MET A 491 -15.83 -26.96 5.48
CA MET A 491 -15.67 -25.72 4.73
C MET A 491 -14.44 -25.76 3.81
N LYS A 492 -14.01 -26.95 3.37
CA LYS A 492 -12.76 -27.12 2.60
C LYS A 492 -12.73 -26.27 1.32
N ASP A 493 -13.88 -26.10 0.68
CA ASP A 493 -14.03 -25.36 -0.58
C ASP A 493 -14.49 -23.91 -0.36
N PHE A 494 -14.59 -23.46 0.89
CA PHE A 494 -14.96 -22.07 1.20
C PHE A 494 -13.88 -21.11 0.71
N SER A 495 -14.28 -20.12 -0.06
CA SER A 495 -13.39 -19.14 -0.66
C SER A 495 -13.90 -17.72 -0.47
N LYS A 496 -13.12 -16.76 -0.96
CA LYS A 496 -13.42 -15.34 -0.87
C LYS A 496 -14.36 -14.94 -2.00
N VAL A 497 -15.33 -14.08 -1.68
CA VAL A 497 -16.15 -13.40 -2.68
C VAL A 497 -15.56 -12.01 -2.91
N LEU A 498 -15.28 -11.67 -4.18
CA LEU A 498 -14.83 -10.34 -4.57
C LEU A 498 -16.02 -9.58 -5.18
N VAL A 499 -16.33 -8.41 -4.63
CA VAL A 499 -17.46 -7.58 -5.06
C VAL A 499 -16.93 -6.26 -5.60
N PHE A 500 -17.39 -5.88 -6.78
CA PHE A 500 -17.09 -4.60 -7.40
C PHE A 500 -18.36 -3.73 -7.40
N SER A 501 -18.18 -2.44 -7.10
CA SER A 501 -19.27 -1.47 -7.09
C SER A 501 -18.73 -0.10 -7.48
N ALA A 502 -19.50 0.63 -8.29
CA ALA A 502 -19.25 2.03 -8.63
C ALA A 502 -19.74 3.00 -7.53
N TRP A 503 -20.46 2.51 -6.51
CA TRP A 503 -21.16 3.34 -5.54
C TRP A 503 -20.57 3.23 -4.12
N GLU A 504 -20.25 4.37 -3.50
CA GLU A 504 -19.69 4.51 -2.14
C GLU A 504 -20.57 3.88 -1.04
N MET A 505 -21.90 3.90 -1.21
CA MET A 505 -22.82 3.33 -0.24
C MET A 505 -22.76 1.79 -0.13
N VAL A 506 -22.30 1.10 -1.17
CA VAL A 506 -22.39 -0.37 -1.28
C VAL A 506 -21.44 -1.09 -0.33
N PRO A 507 -20.14 -0.74 -0.23
CA PRO A 507 -19.25 -1.35 0.77
C PRO A 507 -19.81 -1.29 2.19
N ARG A 508 -20.44 -0.16 2.55
CA ARG A 508 -21.07 0.04 3.85
C ARG A 508 -22.29 -0.86 4.03
N ALA A 509 -23.16 -0.92 3.02
CA ALA A 509 -24.32 -1.80 3.03
C ALA A 509 -23.93 -3.27 3.19
N ILE A 510 -22.94 -3.73 2.43
CA ILE A 510 -22.40 -5.10 2.52
C ILE A 510 -21.83 -5.34 3.92
N ALA A 511 -20.93 -4.48 4.38
CA ALA A 511 -20.28 -4.64 5.69
C ALA A 511 -21.32 -4.71 6.81
N THR A 512 -22.31 -3.82 6.83
CA THR A 512 -23.36 -3.83 7.85
C THR A 512 -24.25 -5.07 7.76
N LEU A 513 -24.80 -5.38 6.57
CA LEU A 513 -25.82 -6.42 6.43
C LEU A 513 -25.26 -7.83 6.52
N VAL A 514 -24.05 -8.05 6.01
CA VAL A 514 -23.38 -9.36 6.08
C VAL A 514 -22.85 -9.60 7.49
N SER A 515 -22.24 -8.61 8.13
CA SER A 515 -21.79 -8.76 9.53
C SER A 515 -22.95 -8.99 10.48
N TYR A 516 -24.06 -8.25 10.31
CA TYR A 516 -25.27 -8.48 11.08
C TYR A 516 -25.82 -9.89 10.88
N GLU A 517 -25.90 -10.39 9.64
CA GLU A 517 -26.38 -11.74 9.37
C GLU A 517 -25.48 -12.81 10.01
N ALA A 518 -24.16 -12.61 10.03
CA ALA A 518 -23.23 -13.50 10.72
C ALA A 518 -23.44 -13.47 12.25
N GLU A 519 -23.58 -12.29 12.86
CA GLU A 519 -23.88 -12.15 14.29
C GLU A 519 -25.26 -12.74 14.64
N ARG A 520 -26.26 -12.58 13.77
CA ARG A 520 -27.59 -13.18 13.92
C ARG A 520 -27.55 -14.70 13.97
N ARG A 521 -26.80 -15.33 13.05
CA ARG A 521 -26.63 -16.80 12.98
C ARG A 521 -25.75 -17.37 14.10
N THR A 522 -24.94 -16.54 14.75
CA THR A 522 -24.03 -16.94 15.83
C THR A 522 -24.54 -16.49 17.19
N VAL A 523 -24.36 -15.22 17.52
CA VAL A 523 -24.76 -14.58 18.79
C VAL A 523 -26.27 -14.67 19.00
N GLY A 524 -27.07 -14.39 17.97
CA GLY A 524 -28.53 -14.50 18.06
C GLY A 524 -29.00 -15.91 18.43
N GLU A 525 -28.40 -16.94 17.85
CA GLU A 525 -28.69 -18.34 18.19
C GLU A 525 -28.20 -18.73 19.59
N LEU A 526 -27.08 -18.18 20.06
CA LEU A 526 -26.61 -18.38 21.43
C LEU A 526 -27.57 -17.76 22.45
N ILE A 527 -28.09 -16.55 22.19
CA ILE A 527 -29.05 -15.85 23.06
C ILE A 527 -30.37 -16.62 23.18
N LYS A 528 -30.79 -17.35 22.14
CA LYS A 528 -31.98 -18.20 22.19
C LYS A 528 -31.80 -19.45 23.06
N LYS A 529 -30.56 -19.95 23.16
CA LYS A 529 -30.23 -21.19 23.87
C LYS A 529 -29.71 -20.96 25.30
N SER A 530 -29.51 -19.72 25.70
CA SER A 530 -28.89 -19.40 26.99
C SER A 530 -29.82 -19.67 28.18
N PRO A 531 -29.34 -20.34 29.25
CA PRO A 531 -30.17 -20.73 30.39
C PRO A 531 -30.48 -19.60 31.39
N ASN A 532 -29.76 -18.47 31.36
CA ASN A 532 -29.90 -17.38 32.34
C ASN A 532 -30.26 -16.02 31.70
N PRO A 533 -31.51 -15.82 31.25
CA PRO A 533 -31.91 -14.64 30.46
C PRO A 533 -31.85 -13.32 31.23
N GLU A 534 -31.92 -13.32 32.56
CA GLU A 534 -32.01 -12.10 33.38
C GLU A 534 -30.67 -11.36 33.53
N LYS A 535 -29.53 -12.08 33.47
CA LYS A 535 -28.19 -11.51 33.68
C LYS A 535 -27.47 -11.14 32.37
N GLU A 536 -28.05 -11.49 31.23
CA GLU A 536 -27.40 -11.37 29.92
C GLU A 536 -27.94 -10.22 29.09
N ASN A 537 -27.07 -9.56 28.32
CA ASN A 537 -27.52 -8.64 27.30
C ASN A 537 -28.08 -9.41 26.11
N ARG A 538 -29.41 -9.38 25.94
CA ARG A 538 -30.08 -10.01 24.79
C ARG A 538 -30.29 -9.07 23.61
N SER A 539 -29.93 -7.79 23.75
CA SER A 539 -30.04 -6.80 22.68
C SER A 539 -28.73 -6.71 21.89
N TYR A 540 -28.82 -6.54 20.57
CA TYR A 540 -27.66 -6.17 19.74
C TYR A 540 -27.04 -4.84 20.19
N PHE A 541 -27.88 -3.91 20.68
CA PHE A 541 -27.45 -2.64 21.28
C PHE A 541 -27.42 -2.79 22.82
N PRO A 542 -26.28 -3.09 23.44
CA PRO A 542 -26.17 -3.16 24.89
C PRO A 542 -26.52 -1.81 25.52
N GLY A 543 -27.39 -1.82 26.53
CA GLY A 543 -27.54 -0.67 27.42
C GLY A 543 -26.27 -0.42 28.24
N ILE A 544 -26.07 0.83 28.68
CA ILE A 544 -24.85 1.34 29.34
C ILE A 544 -24.37 0.46 30.53
N LYS A 545 -25.26 -0.30 31.18
CA LYS A 545 -24.97 -1.15 32.35
C LYS A 545 -24.93 -2.65 32.08
N LYS A 546 -25.08 -3.12 30.83
CA LYS A 546 -25.08 -4.57 30.52
C LYS A 546 -23.82 -4.99 29.77
N VAL A 547 -23.23 -6.10 30.20
CA VAL A 547 -22.08 -6.72 29.53
C VAL A 547 -22.55 -7.36 28.22
N ARG A 548 -21.82 -7.14 27.12
CA ARG A 548 -22.07 -7.80 25.83
C ARG A 548 -22.06 -9.31 26.01
N PHE A 549 -23.10 -10.00 25.53
CA PHE A 549 -23.17 -11.45 25.48
C PHE A 549 -23.02 -11.94 24.03
N PRO A 550 -22.27 -13.04 23.77
CA PRO A 550 -21.39 -13.72 24.72
C PRO A 550 -20.22 -12.83 25.14
N ALA A 551 -19.68 -13.07 26.34
CA ALA A 551 -18.52 -12.35 26.83
C ALA A 551 -17.30 -12.60 25.91
N PRO A 552 -16.46 -11.58 25.64
CA PRO A 552 -15.23 -11.78 24.89
C PRO A 552 -14.34 -12.85 25.54
N ARG A 553 -13.96 -13.88 24.76
CA ARG A 553 -13.14 -15.00 25.25
C ARG A 553 -11.63 -14.74 25.16
N LEU A 554 -11.20 -13.91 24.22
CA LEU A 554 -9.79 -13.57 23.97
C LEU A 554 -9.51 -12.14 24.47
N LYS A 555 -9.44 -11.95 25.79
CA LYS A 555 -9.20 -10.65 26.40
C LYS A 555 -8.16 -10.73 27.52
N PHE A 556 -7.13 -9.90 27.44
CA PHE A 556 -6.26 -9.59 28.58
C PHE A 556 -6.95 -8.63 29.55
N SER A 557 -6.77 -8.87 30.84
CA SER A 557 -7.34 -8.01 31.89
C SER A 557 -6.38 -7.87 33.06
N ILE A 558 -6.60 -6.86 33.89
CA ILE A 558 -5.89 -6.65 35.15
C ILE A 558 -6.91 -6.84 36.28
N ARG A 559 -6.60 -7.70 37.25
CA ARG A 559 -7.38 -7.90 38.49
C ARG A 559 -6.46 -7.63 39.68
N ASP A 560 -6.88 -6.76 40.59
CA ASP A 560 -6.12 -6.39 41.80
C ASP A 560 -4.67 -5.97 41.51
N GLY A 561 -4.47 -5.18 40.45
CA GLY A 561 -3.16 -4.71 40.00
C GLY A 561 -2.28 -5.78 39.33
N LYS A 562 -2.78 -7.01 39.14
CA LYS A 562 -2.05 -8.12 38.52
C LYS A 562 -2.65 -8.53 37.16
N PRO A 563 -1.83 -8.92 36.17
CA PRO A 563 -2.32 -9.48 34.91
C PRO A 563 -3.14 -10.75 35.13
N ALA A 564 -4.27 -10.87 34.43
CA ALA A 564 -5.17 -12.02 34.43
C ALA A 564 -5.41 -12.52 32.99
N ASN A 565 -5.85 -13.77 32.84
CA ASN A 565 -5.97 -14.49 31.57
C ASN A 565 -4.63 -14.65 30.84
N MET A 566 -3.54 -14.86 31.59
CA MET A 566 -2.19 -14.94 31.05
C MET A 566 -2.00 -16.15 30.12
N ALA A 567 -2.80 -17.21 30.25
CA ALA A 567 -2.76 -18.36 29.33
C ALA A 567 -2.92 -17.98 27.84
N LEU A 568 -3.56 -16.85 27.53
CA LEU A 568 -3.66 -16.32 26.17
C LEU A 568 -2.31 -15.89 25.58
N MET A 569 -1.28 -15.63 26.41
CA MET A 569 0.07 -15.32 25.92
C MET A 569 0.70 -16.47 25.15
N THR A 570 0.29 -17.71 25.40
CA THR A 570 0.71 -18.88 24.62
C THR A 570 0.37 -18.73 23.13
N LEU A 571 -0.69 -17.99 22.79
CA LEU A 571 -1.09 -17.74 21.41
C LEU A 571 -0.32 -16.60 20.74
N LEU A 572 0.40 -15.78 21.53
CA LEU A 572 1.07 -14.57 21.06
C LEU A 572 2.60 -14.66 21.14
N TYR A 573 3.13 -15.41 22.09
CA TYR A 573 4.57 -15.55 22.27
C TYR A 573 5.17 -16.44 21.16
N PRO A 574 6.12 -15.92 20.35
CA PRO A 574 6.67 -16.64 19.22
C PRO A 574 7.77 -17.63 19.68
N SER A 575 7.38 -18.71 20.35
CA SER A 575 8.36 -19.64 20.91
C SER A 575 9.12 -20.44 19.84
N VAL A 576 10.45 -20.37 19.89
CA VAL A 576 11.34 -21.08 18.96
C VAL A 576 11.27 -22.59 19.20
N THR A 577 11.27 -23.01 20.47
CA THR A 577 11.19 -24.42 20.87
C THR A 577 9.87 -25.06 20.46
N LEU A 578 8.74 -24.35 20.63
CA LEU A 578 7.45 -24.87 20.15
C LEU A 578 7.39 -24.92 18.62
N ALA A 579 7.98 -23.95 17.92
CA ALA A 579 8.03 -23.94 16.46
C ALA A 579 8.86 -25.11 15.90
N GLU A 580 10.01 -25.43 16.52
CA GLU A 580 10.84 -26.56 16.12
C GLU A 580 10.23 -27.93 16.44
N ALA A 581 9.28 -28.01 17.39
CA ALA A 581 8.63 -29.27 17.74
C ALA A 581 7.81 -29.86 16.57
N TYR A 582 7.42 -29.02 15.60
CA TYR A 582 6.59 -29.39 14.46
C TYR A 582 7.17 -28.92 13.12
N ASN A 583 7.46 -29.87 12.22
CA ASN A 583 7.83 -29.57 10.84
C ASN A 583 6.63 -29.74 9.89
N PRO A 584 6.04 -28.65 9.37
CA PRO A 584 4.85 -28.74 8.52
C PRO A 584 5.10 -29.42 7.17
N ILE A 585 6.31 -29.32 6.62
CA ILE A 585 6.66 -29.91 5.32
C ILE A 585 6.76 -31.43 5.45
N GLU A 586 7.44 -31.90 6.50
CA GLU A 586 7.61 -33.32 6.77
C GLU A 586 6.28 -34.02 7.07
N ALA A 587 5.45 -33.41 7.93
CA ALA A 587 4.14 -33.95 8.29
C ALA A 587 3.22 -34.05 7.07
N MET A 588 3.25 -33.05 6.18
CA MET A 588 2.49 -33.02 4.94
C MET A 588 2.99 -34.07 3.94
N ASN A 589 4.29 -34.20 3.72
CA ASN A 589 4.87 -35.19 2.81
C ASN A 589 4.61 -36.63 3.27
N SER A 590 4.59 -36.86 4.58
CA SER A 590 4.33 -38.16 5.18
C SER A 590 2.83 -38.47 5.33
N GLY A 591 1.94 -37.55 4.94
CA GLY A 591 0.49 -37.72 5.08
C GLY A 591 0.02 -37.93 6.52
N MET A 592 0.70 -37.33 7.50
CA MET A 592 0.42 -37.58 8.91
C MET A 592 -0.98 -37.07 9.31
N LYS A 593 -1.74 -37.91 10.00
CA LYS A 593 -3.03 -37.52 10.58
C LYS A 593 -2.81 -36.63 11.80
N ARG A 594 -3.74 -35.70 12.04
CA ARG A 594 -3.68 -34.75 13.17
C ARG A 594 -3.41 -35.41 14.52
N ARG A 595 -4.08 -36.53 14.84
CA ARG A 595 -3.87 -37.25 16.11
C ARG A 595 -2.44 -37.74 16.30
N ARG A 596 -1.78 -38.16 15.21
CA ARG A 596 -0.38 -38.60 15.25
C ARG A 596 0.55 -37.41 15.48
N ILE A 597 0.31 -36.30 14.77
CA ILE A 597 1.06 -35.05 14.97
C ILE A 597 0.94 -34.57 16.41
N GLU A 598 -0.28 -34.52 16.97
CA GLU A 598 -0.51 -34.14 18.37
C GLU A 598 0.20 -35.08 19.35
N SER A 599 0.23 -36.39 19.08
CA SER A 599 0.94 -37.36 19.92
C SER A 599 2.45 -37.18 19.87
N GLU A 600 3.04 -36.98 18.68
CA GLU A 600 4.48 -36.78 18.53
C GLU A 600 4.94 -35.46 19.19
N ILE A 601 4.19 -34.38 18.99
CA ILE A 601 4.44 -33.10 19.66
C ILE A 601 4.31 -33.27 21.18
N ARG A 602 3.28 -33.96 21.66
CA ARG A 602 3.10 -34.21 23.11
C ARG A 602 4.29 -34.95 23.70
N CYS A 603 4.80 -36.00 23.05
CA CYS A 603 5.99 -36.72 23.52
C CYS A 603 7.23 -35.83 23.57
N LYS A 604 7.47 -35.01 22.52
CA LYS A 604 8.60 -34.07 22.47
C LYS A 604 8.51 -33.01 23.58
N LEU A 605 7.31 -32.50 23.85
CA LEU A 605 7.09 -31.47 24.86
C LEU A 605 7.12 -32.04 26.28
N ALA A 606 6.61 -33.25 26.52
CA ALA A 606 6.64 -33.88 27.85
C ALA A 606 8.08 -33.98 28.39
N ALA A 607 9.00 -34.50 27.58
CA ALA A 607 10.42 -34.61 27.96
C ALA A 607 11.07 -33.24 28.28
N LYS A 608 10.63 -32.17 27.60
CA LYS A 608 11.11 -30.81 27.84
C LYS A 608 10.49 -30.17 29.08
N LEU A 609 9.21 -30.42 29.33
CA LEU A 609 8.50 -29.91 30.50
C LEU A 609 8.99 -30.59 31.80
N ASP A 610 9.43 -31.85 31.74
CA ASP A 610 10.01 -32.56 32.88
C ASP A 610 11.29 -31.88 33.43
N LEU A 611 12.00 -31.11 32.60
CA LEU A 611 13.17 -30.32 33.01
C LEU A 611 12.78 -29.13 33.90
N ILE A 612 11.54 -28.64 33.78
CA ILE A 612 11.10 -27.48 34.52
C ILE A 612 10.54 -27.93 35.87
N LYS A 613 11.34 -27.75 36.93
CA LYS A 613 10.98 -28.10 38.30
C LYS A 613 9.80 -27.24 38.78
N HIS A 614 8.71 -27.86 39.17
CA HIS A 614 7.58 -27.21 39.83
C HIS A 614 7.20 -27.96 41.12
N ASN A 615 6.64 -27.24 42.10
CA ASN A 615 6.25 -27.82 43.39
C ASN A 615 4.73 -28.06 43.38
N PRO A 616 4.24 -29.31 43.32
CA PRO A 616 2.84 -29.64 42.98
C PRO A 616 1.85 -29.45 44.15
N LYS A 617 2.16 -28.61 45.14
CA LYS A 617 1.25 -28.40 46.28
C LYS A 617 0.17 -27.36 45.92
N GLY A 618 -1.01 -27.85 45.55
CA GLY A 618 -2.23 -27.03 45.35
C GLY A 618 -2.87 -27.21 43.97
N ASN A 619 -3.81 -26.34 43.63
CA ASN A 619 -4.40 -26.29 42.30
C ASN A 619 -3.34 -25.89 41.25
N GLU A 620 -3.47 -26.40 40.02
CA GLU A 620 -2.60 -26.03 38.90
C GLU A 620 -2.57 -24.51 38.68
N ASP A 621 -1.36 -23.94 38.63
CA ASP A 621 -1.17 -22.52 38.37
C ASP A 621 -1.30 -22.22 36.88
N GLU A 622 -2.42 -21.63 36.46
CA GLU A 622 -2.69 -21.28 35.06
C GLU A 622 -1.63 -20.33 34.43
N ARG A 623 -0.82 -19.64 35.25
CA ARG A 623 0.30 -18.83 34.75
C ARG A 623 1.35 -19.67 34.03
N TRP A 624 1.40 -20.97 34.31
CA TRP A 624 2.29 -21.91 33.63
C TRP A 624 2.16 -21.87 32.11
N TYR A 625 0.93 -21.76 31.59
CA TYR A 625 0.69 -21.69 30.15
C TYR A 625 1.43 -20.52 29.49
N SER A 626 1.55 -19.39 30.19
CA SER A 626 2.31 -18.23 29.70
C SER A 626 3.83 -18.34 29.89
N LEU A 627 4.29 -19.03 30.94
CA LEU A 627 5.70 -19.06 31.30
C LEU A 627 6.46 -20.22 30.65
N ALA A 628 5.81 -21.37 30.46
CA ALA A 628 6.47 -22.56 29.93
C ALA A 628 7.13 -22.33 28.56
N PRO A 629 6.48 -21.70 27.56
CA PRO A 629 7.13 -21.43 26.28
C PRO A 629 8.38 -20.54 26.41
N VAL A 630 8.37 -19.58 27.34
CA VAL A 630 9.49 -18.67 27.59
C VAL A 630 10.65 -19.39 28.27
N LEU A 631 10.35 -20.21 29.29
CA LEU A 631 11.36 -20.99 30.01
C LEU A 631 12.03 -22.03 29.10
N LEU A 632 11.25 -22.66 28.22
CA LEU A 632 11.77 -23.62 27.24
C LEU A 632 12.71 -23.00 26.22
N ASP A 633 12.51 -21.72 25.88
CA ASP A 633 13.41 -20.98 25.00
C ASP A 633 14.64 -20.44 25.73
N PHE A 634 14.51 -20.12 27.02
CA PHE A 634 15.64 -19.67 27.84
C PHE A 634 16.69 -20.77 28.10
N ASP A 635 16.28 -22.03 28.13
CA ASP A 635 17.17 -23.19 28.35
C ASP A 635 17.92 -23.62 27.06
N LYS A 636 17.72 -22.90 25.95
CA LYS A 636 18.41 -23.11 24.67
C LYS A 636 19.56 -22.13 24.40
N ASP A 637 19.57 -20.99 25.10
CA ASP A 637 20.70 -20.05 25.13
C ASP A 637 21.70 -20.51 26.21
#